data_AF-A0AB33BI46-F1
#
_entry.id   AF-A0AB33BI46-F1
#
_cell.length_a   1.000
_cell.length_b   1.000
_cell.length_c   1.000
_cell.angle_alpha   90.00
_cell.angle_beta   90.00
_cell.angle_gamma   90.00
#
_symmetry.space_group_name_H-M   'P 1'
#
loop_
_entity.id
_entity.type
_entity.pdbx_description
1 polymer ?
#
loop_
_entity_poly.entity_id
_entity_poly.type
_entity_poly.pdbx_seq_one_letter_code
_entity_poly.pdbx_strand_id
1 'polypeptide(L)'
;MLWLISLLLLRGINSTSSASILGIVILILVIGFFVVTMIVMMNWKTFTTNPFADQTIGHLHDSSRGPLFSQVKGAMLTTLFEFVGIESGIVLAGKAKSQHEVRKATKNGFIIAIALFSLTSILPLGLMSYGEIGNLAGISTSTIMQYVMGPIGKIIMTFGAIIAILSSWVSWMVVLIEMPTIGAESGTFPQLFKRRNHAKVPTNSLLATVVLVEFIMLAMHFFKNPFEFCLSMVGGLIIVPYLFSALYLFKVSVKNNLKSLLIATLTIIGVLVIAYCAGIQYLIFVLASYLIGIPVFAYSRRQVRQVQENIIED
;
A
#
# COMPACT_ATOMS: atom_id res chain seq x y z
N MET A 1 -12.52 -12.77 -10.18
CA MET A 1 -11.10 -12.88 -9.80
C MET A 1 -10.91 -13.09 -8.30
N LEU A 2 -11.54 -12.26 -7.44
CA LEU A 2 -11.45 -12.35 -5.98
C LEU A 2 -11.67 -13.79 -5.45
N TRP A 3 -12.82 -14.38 -5.78
CA TRP A 3 -13.16 -15.75 -5.38
C TRP A 3 -12.18 -16.82 -5.87
N LEU A 4 -11.62 -16.68 -7.08
CA LEU A 4 -10.62 -17.61 -7.60
C LEU A 4 -9.34 -17.58 -6.75
N ILE A 5 -8.90 -16.38 -6.36
CA ILE A 5 -7.74 -16.22 -5.49
C ILE A 5 -8.05 -16.76 -4.08
N SER A 6 -9.25 -16.53 -3.56
CA SER A 6 -9.69 -17.11 -2.29
C SER A 6 -9.68 -18.64 -2.31
N LEU A 7 -10.19 -19.26 -3.37
CA LEU A 7 -10.15 -20.71 -3.56
C LEU A 7 -8.72 -21.24 -3.65
N LEU A 8 -7.82 -20.52 -4.32
CA LEU A 8 -6.40 -20.86 -4.38
C LEU A 8 -5.76 -20.78 -3.00
N LEU A 9 -6.04 -19.72 -2.22
CA LEU A 9 -5.54 -19.55 -0.86
C LEU A 9 -6.02 -20.65 0.09
N LEU A 10 -7.26 -21.12 -0.06
CA LEU A 10 -7.80 -22.22 0.75
C LEU A 10 -7.00 -23.52 0.61
N ARG A 11 -6.31 -23.73 -0.52
CA ARG A 11 -5.44 -24.90 -0.76
C ARG A 11 -4.08 -24.80 -0.06
N GLY A 12 -3.72 -23.62 0.47
CA GLY A 12 -2.53 -23.42 1.29
C GLY A 12 -1.69 -22.21 0.90
N ILE A 13 -1.12 -21.56 1.91
CA ILE A 13 -0.32 -20.34 1.75
C ILE A 13 1.03 -20.64 1.09
N ASN A 14 1.63 -21.81 1.32
CA ASN A 14 2.98 -22.13 0.82
C ASN A 14 3.07 -22.22 -0.70
N SER A 15 2.12 -22.92 -1.35
CA SER A 15 2.04 -22.98 -2.83
C SER A 15 1.80 -21.60 -3.43
N THR A 16 1.11 -20.76 -2.67
CA THR A 16 0.74 -19.41 -3.06
C THR A 16 1.93 -18.43 -2.97
N SER A 17 2.83 -18.62 -2.00
CA SER A 17 4.08 -17.86 -1.86
C SER A 17 5.03 -18.01 -3.06
N SER A 18 5.12 -19.19 -3.67
CA SER A 18 5.97 -19.42 -4.86
C SER A 18 5.49 -18.60 -6.07
N ALA A 19 4.17 -18.49 -6.27
CA ALA A 19 3.60 -17.66 -7.33
C ALA A 19 3.90 -16.16 -7.09
N SER A 20 3.85 -15.72 -5.83
CA SER A 20 4.18 -14.33 -5.50
C SER A 20 5.65 -13.98 -5.77
N ILE A 21 6.59 -14.90 -5.47
CA ILE A 21 8.02 -14.70 -5.78
C ILE A 21 8.23 -14.56 -7.29
N LEU A 22 7.62 -15.44 -8.10
CA LEU A 22 7.72 -15.35 -9.55
C LEU A 22 7.21 -14.01 -10.07
N GLY A 23 6.06 -13.55 -9.56
CA GLY A 23 5.50 -12.26 -9.95
C GLY A 23 6.40 -11.08 -9.58
N ILE A 24 7.08 -11.13 -8.42
CA ILE A 24 8.07 -10.11 -8.03
C ILE A 24 9.28 -10.11 -8.99
N VAL A 25 9.80 -11.29 -9.35
CA VAL A 25 10.92 -11.39 -10.31
C VAL A 25 10.54 -10.79 -11.66
N ILE A 26 9.36 -11.14 -12.18
CA ILE A 26 8.86 -10.59 -13.45
C ILE A 26 8.67 -9.08 -13.34
N LEU A 27 8.12 -8.57 -12.23
CA LEU A 27 7.95 -7.14 -11.99
C LEU A 27 9.29 -6.40 -12.01
N ILE A 28 10.30 -6.92 -11.29
CA ILE A 28 11.64 -6.31 -11.25
C ILE A 28 12.27 -6.30 -12.64
N LEU A 29 12.11 -7.37 -13.42
CA LEU A 29 12.62 -7.43 -14.80
C LEU A 29 11.93 -6.41 -15.71
N VAL A 30 10.60 -6.30 -15.63
CA VAL A 30 9.83 -5.37 -16.49
C VAL A 30 10.10 -3.92 -16.10
N ILE A 31 10.15 -3.60 -14.80
CA ILE A 31 10.52 -2.25 -14.33
C ILE A 31 11.99 -1.95 -14.64
N GLY A 32 12.90 -2.90 -14.44
CA GLY A 32 14.30 -2.74 -14.78
C GLY A 32 14.50 -2.45 -16.27
N PHE A 33 13.78 -3.18 -17.12
CA PHE A 33 13.72 -2.91 -18.55
C PHE A 33 13.21 -1.50 -18.86
N PHE A 34 12.09 -1.09 -18.25
CA PHE A 34 11.57 0.28 -18.39
C PHE A 34 12.60 1.34 -18.00
N VAL A 35 13.22 1.20 -16.84
CA VAL A 35 14.24 2.14 -16.32
C VAL A 35 15.43 2.24 -17.28
N VAL A 36 15.96 1.11 -17.74
CA VAL A 36 17.07 1.09 -18.70
C VAL A 36 16.67 1.76 -20.00
N THR A 37 15.50 1.45 -20.55
CA THR A 37 14.99 2.10 -21.78
C THR A 37 14.85 3.61 -21.59
N MET A 38 14.31 4.08 -20.47
CA MET A 38 14.18 5.52 -20.21
C MET A 38 15.55 6.20 -20.09
N ILE A 39 16.55 5.57 -19.46
CA ILE A 39 17.92 6.12 -19.37
C ILE A 39 18.54 6.26 -20.76
N VAL A 40 18.41 5.25 -21.62
CA VAL A 40 18.99 5.27 -22.97
C VAL A 40 18.28 6.29 -23.87
N MET A 41 16.96 6.45 -23.72
CA MET A 41 16.14 7.35 -24.54
C MET A 41 16.03 8.77 -23.97
N MET A 42 16.68 9.03 -22.84
CA MET A 42 16.61 10.30 -22.13
C MET A 42 17.19 11.43 -22.99
N ASN A 43 16.39 12.46 -23.24
CA ASN A 43 16.85 13.71 -23.82
C ASN A 43 17.10 14.73 -22.70
N TRP A 44 18.37 15.10 -22.50
CA TRP A 44 18.76 16.05 -21.47
C TRP A 44 18.08 17.42 -21.63
N LYS A 45 17.87 17.88 -22.86
CA LYS A 45 17.21 19.16 -23.13
C LYS A 45 15.77 19.13 -22.64
N THR A 46 15.03 18.06 -22.95
CA THR A 46 13.65 17.88 -22.49
C THR A 46 13.60 17.83 -20.97
N PHE A 47 14.50 17.04 -20.35
CA PHE A 47 14.59 16.90 -18.90
C PHE A 47 14.81 18.24 -18.16
N THR A 48 15.63 19.14 -18.71
CA THR A 48 15.94 20.43 -18.09
C THR A 48 15.09 21.59 -18.60
N THR A 49 14.06 21.34 -19.42
CA THR A 49 13.24 22.41 -20.01
C THR A 49 12.36 23.11 -18.96
N ASN A 50 11.79 22.37 -18.01
CA ASN A 50 10.91 22.91 -16.97
C ASN A 50 11.12 22.21 -15.62
N PRO A 51 12.33 22.15 -15.06
CA PRO A 51 12.66 21.23 -13.96
C PRO A 51 11.81 21.44 -12.70
N PHE A 52 11.33 22.66 -12.45
CA PHE A 52 10.52 23.02 -11.29
C PHE A 52 9.01 22.98 -11.53
N ALA A 53 8.57 22.65 -12.76
CA ALA A 53 7.16 22.65 -13.17
C ALA A 53 6.40 23.95 -12.87
N ASP A 54 7.11 25.08 -12.82
CA ASP A 54 6.58 26.39 -12.45
C ASP A 54 6.27 27.28 -13.67
N GLN A 55 6.74 26.89 -14.85
CA GLN A 55 6.48 27.59 -16.10
C GLN A 55 5.29 26.98 -16.85
N THR A 56 4.50 27.84 -17.50
CA THR A 56 3.48 27.44 -18.46
C THR A 56 4.09 27.44 -19.86
N ILE A 57 4.17 26.28 -20.50
CA ILE A 57 4.76 26.11 -21.83
C ILE A 57 3.70 25.51 -22.75
N GLY A 58 3.02 26.37 -23.50
CA GLY A 58 1.82 25.99 -24.27
C GLY A 58 2.04 24.88 -25.31
N HIS A 59 3.19 24.84 -25.99
CA HIS A 59 3.49 23.80 -26.99
C HIS A 59 3.78 22.42 -26.39
N LEU A 60 4.02 22.34 -25.08
CA LEU A 60 4.23 21.11 -24.32
C LEU A 60 2.99 20.72 -23.49
N HIS A 61 1.89 21.47 -23.60
CA HIS A 61 0.73 21.35 -22.71
C HIS A 61 1.07 21.50 -21.21
N ASP A 62 2.21 22.10 -20.89
CA ASP A 62 2.64 22.37 -19.52
C ASP A 62 1.89 23.57 -18.96
N SER A 63 1.28 23.38 -17.80
CA SER A 63 0.69 24.45 -17.00
C SER A 63 1.48 24.58 -15.70
N SER A 64 1.75 25.81 -15.26
CA SER A 64 2.41 26.05 -13.96
C SER A 64 1.68 25.30 -12.85
N ARG A 65 2.42 24.45 -12.13
CA ARG A 65 1.90 23.69 -10.99
C ARG A 65 1.99 24.46 -9.67
N GLY A 66 2.38 25.73 -9.75
CA GLY A 66 2.57 26.59 -8.59
C GLY A 66 3.81 26.24 -7.77
N PRO A 67 3.91 26.79 -6.54
CA PRO A 67 5.07 26.61 -5.68
C PRO A 67 5.33 25.15 -5.31
N LEU A 68 6.59 24.81 -5.02
CA LEU A 68 7.02 23.45 -4.64
C LEU A 68 6.14 22.82 -3.54
N PHE A 69 5.76 23.61 -2.53
CA PHE A 69 4.91 23.09 -1.44
C PHE A 69 3.55 22.60 -1.94
N SER A 70 2.92 23.29 -2.90
CA SER A 70 1.64 22.87 -3.49
C SER A 70 1.81 21.57 -4.28
N GLN A 71 2.92 21.43 -5.01
CA GLN A 71 3.24 20.21 -5.76
C GLN A 71 3.46 19.01 -4.82
N VAL A 72 4.25 19.20 -3.75
CA VAL A 72 4.49 18.19 -2.72
C VAL A 72 3.18 17.79 -2.03
N LYS A 73 2.34 18.78 -1.67
CA LYS A 73 1.03 18.53 -1.06
C LYS A 73 0.13 17.71 -1.99
N GLY A 74 0.11 18.03 -3.29
CA GLY A 74 -0.70 17.34 -4.29
C GLY A 74 -0.27 15.88 -4.52
N ALA A 75 1.02 15.56 -4.40
CA ALA A 75 1.52 14.20 -4.57
C ALA A 75 1.44 13.34 -3.29
N MET A 76 1.31 13.97 -2.11
CA MET A 76 1.51 13.31 -0.80
C MET A 76 0.58 12.10 -0.57
N LEU A 77 -0.70 12.19 -0.95
CA LEU A 77 -1.65 11.08 -0.77
C LEU A 77 -1.28 9.86 -1.62
N THR A 78 -0.89 10.09 -2.87
CA THR A 78 -0.42 9.03 -3.77
C THR A 78 0.88 8.42 -3.25
N THR A 79 1.83 9.24 -2.81
CA THR A 79 3.08 8.76 -2.21
C THR A 79 2.82 7.96 -0.94
N LEU A 80 1.92 8.40 -0.06
CA LEU A 80 1.53 7.62 1.11
C LEU A 80 1.00 6.25 0.69
N PHE A 81 0.06 6.24 -0.28
CA PHE A 81 -0.55 5.03 -0.80
C PHE A 81 0.48 4.03 -1.33
N GLU A 82 1.51 4.49 -2.03
CA GLU A 82 2.61 3.66 -2.55
C GLU A 82 3.40 2.92 -1.47
N PHE A 83 3.45 3.48 -0.25
CA PHE A 83 4.17 2.89 0.89
C PHE A 83 3.26 2.16 1.89
N VAL A 84 1.95 2.14 1.66
CA VAL A 84 1.03 1.28 2.41
C VAL A 84 1.38 -0.18 2.13
N GLY A 85 1.47 -0.99 3.18
CA GLY A 85 1.85 -2.40 3.09
C GLY A 85 3.23 -2.71 3.66
N ILE A 86 4.00 -1.72 4.12
CA ILE A 86 5.26 -1.96 4.84
C ILE A 86 5.04 -2.76 6.13
N GLU A 87 3.85 -2.64 6.73
CA GLU A 87 3.38 -3.37 7.91
C GLU A 87 3.22 -4.88 7.66
N SER A 88 3.12 -5.32 6.41
CA SER A 88 3.02 -6.74 6.05
C SER A 88 4.18 -7.57 6.60
N GLY A 89 5.38 -6.98 6.67
CA GLY A 89 6.56 -7.63 7.26
C GLY A 89 6.39 -7.94 8.75
N ILE A 90 5.65 -7.10 9.49
CA ILE A 90 5.37 -7.29 10.92
C ILE A 90 4.25 -8.33 11.09
N VAL A 91 3.19 -8.25 10.30
CA VAL A 91 2.07 -9.22 10.34
C VAL A 91 2.57 -10.64 10.12
N LEU A 92 3.54 -10.82 9.24
CA LEU A 92 4.11 -12.14 8.92
C LEU A 92 5.39 -12.46 9.71
N ALA A 93 5.81 -11.59 10.63
CA ALA A 93 7.06 -11.77 11.39
C ALA A 93 7.06 -13.05 12.24
N GLY A 94 5.90 -13.49 12.74
CA GLY A 94 5.77 -14.75 13.48
C GLY A 94 6.09 -16.00 12.66
N LYS A 95 6.10 -15.89 11.32
CA LYS A 95 6.45 -16.97 10.39
C LYS A 95 7.85 -16.82 9.81
N ALA A 96 8.59 -15.76 10.17
CA ALA A 96 9.92 -15.51 9.65
C ALA A 96 10.98 -16.33 10.39
N LYS A 97 12.14 -16.53 9.73
CA LYS A 97 13.29 -17.24 10.32
C LYS A 97 13.82 -16.54 11.58
N SER A 98 13.82 -15.21 11.59
CA SER A 98 14.21 -14.41 12.76
C SER A 98 13.74 -12.96 12.61
N GLN A 99 13.66 -12.23 13.73
CA GLN A 99 13.35 -10.79 13.73
C GLN A 99 14.43 -9.95 13.02
N HIS A 100 15.68 -10.43 13.04
CA HIS A 100 16.78 -9.80 12.30
C HIS A 100 16.54 -9.84 10.79
N GLU A 101 16.10 -10.99 10.27
CA GLU A 101 15.82 -11.14 8.84
C GLU A 101 14.63 -10.28 8.40
N VAL A 102 13.58 -10.18 9.22
CA VAL A 102 12.44 -9.27 8.95
C VAL A 102 12.94 -7.84 8.83
N ARG A 103 13.72 -7.36 9.79
CA ARG A 103 14.26 -5.99 9.78
C ARG A 103 15.12 -5.72 8.54
N LYS A 104 15.99 -6.65 8.17
CA LYS A 104 16.87 -6.52 6.99
C LYS A 104 16.04 -6.51 5.69
N ALA A 105 15.09 -7.42 5.56
CA ALA A 105 14.22 -7.52 4.40
C ALA A 105 13.36 -6.25 4.23
N THR A 106 12.71 -5.77 5.30
CA THR A 106 11.91 -4.53 5.26
C THR A 106 12.76 -3.33 4.87
N LYS A 107 13.95 -3.16 5.49
CA LYS A 107 14.84 -2.03 5.16
C LYS A 107 15.28 -2.06 3.69
N ASN A 108 15.77 -3.21 3.22
CA ASN A 108 16.27 -3.33 1.85
C ASN A 108 15.13 -3.20 0.83
N GLY A 109 13.97 -3.82 1.09
CA GLY A 109 12.78 -3.69 0.26
C GLY A 109 12.30 -2.25 0.15
N PHE A 110 12.31 -1.50 1.25
CA PHE A 110 11.93 -0.09 1.27
C PHE A 110 12.91 0.78 0.46
N ILE A 111 14.22 0.57 0.58
CA ILE A 111 15.23 1.30 -0.22
C ILE A 111 15.06 0.99 -1.72
N ILE A 112 14.85 -0.28 -2.09
CA ILE A 112 14.62 -0.67 -3.48
C ILE A 112 13.34 -0.02 -4.01
N ALA A 113 12.24 -0.04 -3.23
CA ALA A 113 10.99 0.58 -3.61
C ALA A 113 11.14 2.09 -3.84
N ILE A 114 11.80 2.83 -2.92
CA ILE A 114 12.10 4.25 -3.10
C ILE A 114 12.88 4.49 -4.40
N ALA A 115 13.92 3.71 -4.65
CA ALA A 115 14.75 3.87 -5.85
C ALA A 115 13.92 3.63 -7.12
N LEU A 116 13.12 2.56 -7.16
CA LEU A 116 12.29 2.23 -8.32
C LEU A 116 11.18 3.27 -8.53
N PHE A 117 10.46 3.70 -7.50
CA PHE A 117 9.44 4.75 -7.62
C PHE A 117 10.03 6.08 -8.07
N SER A 118 11.20 6.46 -7.54
CA SER A 118 11.90 7.67 -7.96
C SER A 118 12.32 7.59 -9.43
N LEU A 119 12.97 6.50 -9.83
CA LEU A 119 13.45 6.33 -11.21
C LEU A 119 12.30 6.27 -12.21
N THR A 120 11.24 5.53 -11.90
CA THR A 120 10.06 5.40 -12.78
C THR A 120 9.24 6.68 -12.88
N SER A 121 9.29 7.56 -11.88
CA SER A 121 8.60 8.86 -11.91
C SER A 121 9.44 9.96 -12.59
N ILE A 122 10.76 9.97 -12.37
CA ILE A 122 11.64 11.06 -12.82
C ILE A 122 12.12 10.84 -14.27
N LEU A 123 12.56 9.63 -14.62
CA LEU A 123 13.18 9.39 -15.93
C LEU A 123 12.26 9.66 -17.13
N PRO A 124 10.93 9.41 -17.07
CA PRO A 124 10.03 9.77 -18.17
C PRO A 124 10.01 11.25 -18.52
N LEU A 125 10.38 12.13 -17.58
CA LEU A 125 10.49 13.57 -17.82
C LEU A 125 11.62 13.92 -18.81
N GLY A 126 12.54 12.99 -19.05
CA GLY A 126 13.53 13.12 -20.11
C GLY A 126 12.99 12.84 -21.51
N LEU A 127 11.75 12.37 -21.63
CA LEU A 127 11.12 12.02 -22.89
C LEU A 127 9.87 12.87 -23.15
N MET A 128 9.05 13.09 -22.13
CA MET A 128 7.78 13.79 -22.20
C MET A 128 7.71 14.85 -21.09
N SER A 129 7.03 15.95 -21.38
CA SER A 129 6.76 17.01 -20.41
C SER A 129 5.74 16.59 -19.34
N TYR A 130 5.59 17.45 -18.33
CA TYR A 130 4.65 17.24 -17.24
C TYR A 130 3.18 17.20 -17.70
N GLY A 131 2.83 18.04 -18.66
CA GLY A 131 1.51 18.12 -19.29
C GLY A 131 1.20 16.89 -20.13
N GLU A 132 2.17 16.41 -20.91
CA GLU A 132 2.01 15.19 -21.70
C GLU A 132 1.80 13.97 -20.80
N ILE A 133 2.65 13.78 -19.78
CA ILE A 133 2.54 12.65 -18.84
C ILE A 133 1.21 12.70 -18.08
N GLY A 134 0.79 13.89 -17.63
CA GLY A 134 -0.43 14.08 -16.85
C GLY A 134 -1.72 13.75 -17.61
N ASN A 135 -1.67 13.75 -18.95
CA ASN A 135 -2.82 13.44 -19.81
C ASN A 135 -2.77 12.01 -20.40
N LEU A 136 -1.78 11.20 -20.03
CA LEU A 136 -1.71 9.81 -20.49
C LEU A 136 -2.88 9.00 -19.92
N ALA A 137 -3.64 8.37 -20.82
CA ALA A 137 -4.66 7.40 -20.45
C ALA A 137 -4.07 6.01 -20.18
N GLY A 138 -4.72 5.26 -19.30
CA GLY A 138 -4.36 3.87 -18.99
C GLY A 138 -3.13 3.76 -18.10
N ILE A 139 -2.39 2.66 -18.23
CA ILE A 139 -1.15 2.44 -17.47
C ILE A 139 -0.04 3.30 -18.09
N SER A 140 0.32 4.41 -17.45
CA SER A 140 1.23 5.42 -18.03
C SER A 140 2.55 4.85 -18.54
N THR A 141 3.16 3.92 -17.80
CA THR A 141 4.42 3.27 -18.21
C THR A 141 4.26 2.43 -19.49
N SER A 142 3.09 1.84 -19.73
CA SER A 142 2.79 1.11 -20.96
C SER A 142 2.63 2.07 -22.16
N THR A 143 2.00 3.22 -21.93
CA THR A 143 1.79 4.24 -22.96
C THR A 143 3.11 4.92 -23.33
N ILE A 144 3.96 5.21 -22.34
CA ILE A 144 5.32 5.72 -22.54
C ILE A 144 6.15 4.71 -23.34
N MET A 145 6.11 3.41 -22.99
CA MET A 145 6.84 2.39 -23.75
C MET A 145 6.27 2.17 -25.15
N GLN A 146 4.98 2.39 -25.35
CA GLN A 146 4.38 2.38 -26.68
C GLN A 146 4.96 3.50 -27.56
N TYR A 147 5.16 4.69 -26.98
CA TYR A 147 5.76 5.81 -27.70
C TYR A 147 7.21 5.54 -28.10
N VAL A 148 7.99 4.91 -27.21
CA VAL A 148 9.42 4.63 -27.48
C VAL A 148 9.65 3.44 -28.41
N MET A 149 8.94 2.33 -28.19
CA MET A 149 9.23 1.05 -28.86
C MET A 149 8.08 0.53 -29.73
N GLY A 150 7.02 1.32 -29.90
CA GLY A 150 5.82 0.90 -30.60
C GLY A 150 5.01 -0.17 -29.83
N PRO A 151 4.16 -0.95 -30.52
CA PRO A 151 3.23 -1.89 -29.89
C PRO A 151 3.88 -2.92 -28.96
N ILE A 152 5.11 -3.35 -29.27
CA ILE A 152 5.84 -4.36 -28.47
C ILE A 152 6.12 -3.83 -27.06
N GLY A 153 6.55 -2.57 -26.93
CA GLY A 153 6.80 -1.94 -25.63
C GLY A 153 5.54 -1.90 -24.76
N LYS A 154 4.39 -1.58 -25.37
CA LYS A 154 3.09 -1.61 -24.67
C LYS A 154 2.76 -2.99 -24.14
N ILE A 155 2.93 -4.03 -24.97
CA ILE A 155 2.58 -5.41 -24.64
C ILE A 155 3.42 -5.89 -23.46
N ILE A 156 4.74 -5.67 -23.50
CA ILE A 156 5.67 -6.07 -22.43
C ILE A 156 5.25 -5.43 -21.10
N MET A 157 5.01 -4.12 -21.09
CA MET A 157 4.63 -3.40 -19.87
C MET A 157 3.26 -3.82 -19.35
N THR A 158 2.28 -3.97 -20.24
CA THR A 158 0.92 -4.37 -19.86
C THR A 158 0.91 -5.77 -19.27
N PHE A 159 1.61 -6.71 -19.90
CA PHE A 159 1.72 -8.08 -19.42
C PHE A 159 2.42 -8.16 -18.06
N GLY A 160 3.55 -7.44 -17.91
CA GLY A 160 4.24 -7.33 -16.63
C GLY A 160 3.37 -6.74 -15.53
N ALA A 161 2.61 -5.68 -15.83
CA ALA A 161 1.69 -5.05 -14.89
C ALA A 161 0.57 -6.02 -14.46
N ILE A 162 -0.02 -6.79 -15.39
CA ILE A 162 -1.06 -7.78 -15.06
C ILE A 162 -0.51 -8.84 -14.10
N ILE A 163 0.68 -9.39 -14.38
CA ILE A 163 1.32 -10.37 -13.50
C ILE A 163 1.60 -9.78 -12.12
N ALA A 164 2.10 -8.55 -12.07
CA ALA A 164 2.39 -7.86 -10.83
C ALA A 164 1.14 -7.64 -9.97
N ILE A 165 0.03 -7.21 -10.60
CA ILE A 165 -1.25 -7.03 -9.93
C ILE A 165 -1.75 -8.35 -9.36
N LEU A 166 -1.76 -9.42 -10.16
CA LEU A 166 -2.23 -10.75 -9.73
C LEU A 166 -1.38 -11.31 -8.57
N SER A 167 -0.05 -11.19 -8.68
CA SER A 167 0.90 -11.62 -7.67
C SER A 167 0.76 -10.84 -6.35
N SER A 168 0.61 -9.52 -6.46
CA SER A 168 0.42 -8.61 -5.33
C SER A 168 -0.91 -8.90 -4.63
N TRP A 169 -1.99 -9.12 -5.39
CA TRP A 169 -3.33 -9.40 -4.84
C TRP A 169 -3.32 -10.61 -3.90
N VAL A 170 -2.58 -11.63 -4.28
CA VAL A 170 -2.37 -12.83 -3.49
C VAL A 170 -1.67 -12.52 -2.16
N SER A 171 -0.57 -11.75 -2.20
CA SER A 171 0.19 -11.37 -1.01
C SER A 171 -0.64 -10.51 -0.06
N TRP A 172 -1.40 -9.56 -0.61
CA TRP A 172 -2.32 -8.71 0.15
C TRP A 172 -3.40 -9.51 0.85
N MET A 173 -4.01 -10.47 0.17
CA MET A 173 -5.03 -11.33 0.77
C MET A 173 -4.46 -12.12 1.97
N VAL A 174 -3.23 -12.61 1.90
CA VAL A 174 -2.59 -13.29 3.05
C VAL A 174 -2.45 -12.34 4.25
N VAL A 175 -2.05 -11.09 4.03
CA VAL A 175 -1.94 -10.10 5.10
C VAL A 175 -3.31 -9.79 5.70
N LEU A 176 -4.32 -9.56 4.85
CA LEU A 176 -5.68 -9.21 5.27
C LEU A 176 -6.33 -10.30 6.11
N ILE A 177 -6.05 -11.58 5.85
CA ILE A 177 -6.62 -12.67 6.64
C ILE A 177 -5.86 -12.92 7.95
N GLU A 178 -4.56 -12.65 8.00
CA GLU A 178 -3.76 -12.83 9.21
C GLU A 178 -4.00 -11.72 10.24
N MET A 179 -4.28 -10.47 9.83
CA MET A 179 -4.55 -9.37 10.77
C MET A 179 -5.72 -9.66 11.75
N PRO A 180 -6.94 -10.03 11.31
CA PRO A 180 -8.03 -10.44 12.21
C PRO A 180 -7.68 -11.65 13.07
N THR A 181 -6.87 -12.57 12.54
CA THR A 181 -6.48 -13.81 13.23
C THR A 181 -5.56 -13.49 14.41
N ILE A 182 -4.53 -12.67 14.19
CA ILE A 182 -3.63 -12.16 15.24
C ILE A 182 -4.42 -11.31 16.25
N GLY A 183 -5.37 -10.51 15.78
CA GLY A 183 -6.30 -9.78 16.65
C GLY A 183 -7.09 -10.72 17.56
N ALA A 184 -7.58 -11.85 17.02
CA ALA A 184 -8.32 -12.83 17.81
C ALA A 184 -7.43 -13.57 18.80
N GLU A 185 -6.21 -13.94 18.39
CA GLU A 185 -5.16 -14.53 19.24
C GLU A 185 -4.81 -13.61 20.43
N SER A 186 -4.77 -12.30 20.23
CA SER A 186 -4.55 -11.29 21.26
C SER A 186 -5.81 -10.86 22.03
N GLY A 187 -6.99 -11.44 21.73
CA GLY A 187 -8.25 -11.11 22.40
C GLY A 187 -8.87 -9.76 22.02
N THR A 188 -8.37 -9.13 20.95
CA THR A 188 -8.85 -7.84 20.42
C THR A 188 -9.83 -8.02 19.25
N PHE A 189 -10.03 -9.24 18.77
CA PHE A 189 -10.96 -9.60 17.70
C PHE A 189 -11.76 -10.88 18.05
N PRO A 190 -12.95 -11.11 17.47
CA PRO A 190 -13.79 -12.24 17.85
C PRO A 190 -13.09 -13.60 17.68
N GLN A 191 -13.33 -14.52 18.61
CA GLN A 191 -12.65 -15.82 18.68
C GLN A 191 -12.87 -16.69 17.42
N LEU A 192 -13.96 -16.44 16.68
CA LEU A 192 -14.26 -17.13 15.42
C LEU A 192 -13.14 -16.99 14.37
N PHE A 193 -12.35 -15.92 14.43
CA PHE A 193 -11.27 -15.66 13.48
C PHE A 193 -10.00 -16.47 13.77
N LYS A 194 -9.91 -17.16 14.92
CA LYS A 194 -8.81 -18.10 15.21
C LYS A 194 -8.85 -19.37 14.37
N ARG A 195 -10.02 -19.73 13.83
CA ARG A 195 -10.23 -21.02 13.15
C ARG A 195 -9.42 -21.09 11.86
N ARG A 196 -8.51 -22.07 11.79
CA ARG A 196 -7.73 -22.41 10.60
C ARG A 196 -8.20 -23.74 9.99
N ASN A 197 -8.12 -23.89 8.67
CA ASN A 197 -8.39 -25.17 7.99
C ASN A 197 -7.18 -26.13 8.05
N HIS A 198 -7.31 -27.31 7.44
CA HIS A 198 -6.21 -28.30 7.35
C HIS A 198 -4.93 -27.75 6.68
N ALA A 199 -5.06 -26.77 5.78
CA ALA A 199 -3.94 -26.08 5.15
C ALA A 199 -3.40 -24.88 5.96
N LYS A 200 -3.81 -24.74 7.23
CA LYS A 200 -3.44 -23.67 8.18
C LYS A 200 -3.90 -22.25 7.77
N VAL A 201 -4.89 -22.15 6.88
CA VAL A 201 -5.45 -20.89 6.38
C VAL A 201 -6.60 -20.44 7.28
N PRO A 202 -6.63 -19.17 7.76
CA PRO A 202 -7.75 -18.63 8.52
C PRO A 202 -9.03 -18.48 7.68
N THR A 203 -9.88 -19.51 7.65
CA THR A 203 -11.02 -19.59 6.72
C THR A 203 -12.09 -18.54 6.98
N ASN A 204 -12.44 -18.33 8.25
CA ASN A 204 -13.45 -17.35 8.63
C ASN A 204 -12.98 -15.92 8.33
N SER A 205 -11.69 -15.65 8.55
CA SER A 205 -11.05 -14.38 8.19
C SER A 205 -11.06 -14.16 6.68
N LEU A 206 -10.70 -15.20 5.91
CA LEU A 206 -10.77 -15.14 4.44
C LEU A 206 -12.18 -14.84 3.93
N LEU A 207 -13.19 -15.54 4.43
CA LEU A 207 -14.56 -15.33 4.00
C LEU A 207 -15.04 -13.91 4.34
N ALA A 208 -14.81 -13.45 5.57
CA ALA A 208 -15.20 -12.10 5.99
C ALA A 208 -14.52 -11.02 5.14
N THR A 209 -13.21 -11.15 4.89
CA THR A 209 -12.45 -10.24 4.03
C THR A 209 -12.99 -10.24 2.61
N VAL A 210 -13.27 -11.41 2.02
CA VAL A 210 -13.81 -11.51 0.65
C VAL A 210 -15.18 -10.85 0.54
N VAL A 211 -16.08 -11.14 1.47
CA VAL A 211 -17.42 -10.53 1.50
C VAL A 211 -17.33 -9.02 1.66
N LEU A 212 -16.45 -8.52 2.53
CA LEU A 212 -16.25 -7.09 2.74
C LEU A 212 -15.67 -6.41 1.50
N VAL A 213 -14.64 -7.00 0.89
CA VAL A 213 -14.03 -6.47 -0.34
C VAL A 213 -15.04 -6.45 -1.48
N GLU A 214 -15.83 -7.51 -1.66
CA GLU A 214 -16.89 -7.56 -2.67
C GLU A 214 -17.95 -6.48 -2.43
N PHE A 215 -18.39 -6.31 -1.18
CA PHE A 215 -19.33 -5.25 -0.80
C PHE A 215 -18.78 -3.85 -1.13
N ILE A 216 -17.52 -3.57 -0.78
CA ILE A 216 -16.87 -2.29 -1.09
C ILE A 216 -16.76 -2.11 -2.60
N MET A 217 -16.38 -3.15 -3.35
CA MET A 217 -16.29 -3.10 -4.82
C MET A 217 -17.65 -2.78 -5.45
N LEU A 218 -18.74 -3.39 -4.98
CA LEU A 218 -20.09 -3.08 -5.42
C LEU A 218 -20.50 -1.66 -5.04
N ALA A 219 -20.17 -1.21 -3.82
CA ALA A 219 -20.44 0.15 -3.38
C ALA A 219 -19.70 1.18 -4.25
N MET A 220 -18.46 0.89 -4.66
CA MET A 220 -17.64 1.74 -5.52
C MET A 220 -18.27 2.02 -6.89
N HIS A 221 -19.13 1.13 -7.39
CA HIS A 221 -19.85 1.36 -8.64
C HIS A 221 -20.74 2.62 -8.61
N PHE A 222 -21.20 3.02 -7.43
CA PHE A 222 -22.09 4.18 -7.26
C PHE A 222 -21.33 5.50 -7.08
N PHE A 223 -20.00 5.47 -6.93
CA PHE A 223 -19.19 6.69 -6.77
C PHE A 223 -18.74 7.22 -8.12
N LYS A 224 -18.80 8.55 -8.29
CA LYS A 224 -18.36 9.21 -9.53
C LYS A 224 -16.85 9.07 -9.78
N ASN A 225 -16.05 9.16 -8.72
CA ASN A 225 -14.58 9.05 -8.75
C ASN A 225 -14.10 8.00 -7.74
N PRO A 226 -14.30 6.70 -8.02
CA PRO A 226 -14.04 5.64 -7.04
C PRO A 226 -12.56 5.53 -6.67
N PHE A 227 -11.64 5.79 -7.60
CA PHE A 227 -10.21 5.73 -7.33
C PHE A 227 -9.75 6.80 -6.33
N GLU A 228 -10.12 8.06 -6.56
CA GLU A 228 -9.80 9.18 -5.65
C GLU A 228 -10.43 8.99 -4.27
N PHE A 229 -11.66 8.50 -4.23
CA PHE A 229 -12.33 8.14 -2.98
C PHE A 229 -11.55 7.07 -2.22
N CYS A 230 -11.14 5.99 -2.89
CA CYS A 230 -10.35 4.91 -2.29
C CYS A 230 -8.97 5.40 -1.81
N LEU A 231 -8.24 6.17 -2.61
CA LEU A 231 -6.94 6.74 -2.22
C LEU A 231 -7.07 7.57 -0.95
N SER A 232 -8.08 8.45 -0.91
CA SER A 232 -8.33 9.30 0.25
C SER A 232 -8.75 8.50 1.48
N MET A 233 -9.61 7.49 1.31
CA MET A 233 -10.05 6.59 2.37
C MET A 233 -8.88 5.79 2.98
N VAL A 234 -8.06 5.17 2.14
CA VAL A 234 -6.87 4.42 2.58
C VAL A 234 -5.91 5.33 3.30
N GLY A 235 -5.63 6.51 2.74
CA GLY A 235 -4.76 7.50 3.39
C GLY A 235 -5.26 7.90 4.78
N GLY A 236 -6.55 8.22 4.91
CA GLY A 236 -7.14 8.58 6.20
C GLY A 236 -7.13 7.43 7.23
N LEU A 237 -7.43 6.20 6.79
CA LEU A 237 -7.46 5.02 7.67
C LEU A 237 -6.07 4.60 8.14
N ILE A 238 -5.00 4.89 7.39
CA ILE A 238 -3.66 4.50 7.80
C ILE A 238 -2.96 5.53 8.71
N ILE A 239 -3.37 6.80 8.63
CA ILE A 239 -2.84 7.87 9.48
C ILE A 239 -3.00 7.55 10.96
N VAL A 240 -4.17 7.05 11.38
CA VAL A 240 -4.45 6.76 12.80
C VAL A 240 -3.55 5.65 13.37
N PRO A 241 -3.44 4.44 12.78
CA PRO A 241 -2.55 3.41 13.32
C PRO A 241 -1.08 3.83 13.26
N TYR A 242 -0.65 4.60 12.25
CA TYR A 242 0.71 5.13 12.20
C TYR A 242 0.97 6.16 13.29
N LEU A 243 0.03 7.05 13.57
CA LEU A 243 0.13 8.03 14.65
C LEU A 243 0.21 7.32 16.01
N PHE A 244 -0.66 6.36 16.29
CA PHE A 244 -0.63 5.62 17.55
C PHE A 244 0.66 4.80 17.71
N SER A 245 1.16 4.20 16.63
CA SER A 245 2.45 3.49 16.65
C SER A 245 3.62 4.44 16.96
N ALA A 246 3.63 5.63 16.35
CA ALA A 246 4.65 6.64 16.60
C ALA A 246 4.58 7.23 18.01
N LEU A 247 3.37 7.51 18.52
CA LEU A 247 3.14 7.97 19.89
C LEU A 247 3.57 6.92 20.92
N TYR A 248 3.30 5.64 20.65
CA TYR A 248 3.75 4.55 21.50
C TYR A 248 5.29 4.46 21.51
N LEU A 249 5.93 4.52 20.34
CA LEU A 249 7.39 4.56 20.24
C LEU A 249 7.98 5.76 20.98
N PHE A 250 7.35 6.94 20.87
CA PHE A 250 7.74 8.15 21.60
C PHE A 250 7.69 7.88 23.11
N LYS A 251 6.55 7.41 23.62
CA LYS A 251 6.33 7.11 25.05
C LYS A 251 7.38 6.14 25.61
N VAL A 252 7.71 5.08 24.89
CA VAL A 252 8.71 4.08 25.32
C VAL A 252 10.15 4.62 25.22
N SER A 253 10.41 5.54 24.30
CA SER A 253 11.75 6.07 24.05
C SER A 253 12.17 7.21 24.97
N VAL A 254 11.21 7.92 25.61
CA VAL A 254 11.45 9.09 26.47
C VAL A 254 12.59 8.88 27.48
N LYS A 255 12.67 7.69 28.10
CA LYS A 255 13.65 7.40 29.16
C LYS A 255 14.83 6.54 28.72
N ASN A 256 14.81 6.01 27.50
CA ASN A 256 15.66 4.87 27.14
C ASN A 256 16.60 5.14 25.97
N ASN A 257 16.22 5.96 24.98
CA ASN A 257 17.03 6.11 23.77
C ASN A 257 16.69 7.40 22.99
N LEU A 258 17.65 8.34 22.94
CA LEU A 258 17.51 9.60 22.22
C LEU A 258 17.29 9.40 20.71
N LYS A 259 17.93 8.39 20.10
CA LYS A 259 17.77 8.11 18.65
C LYS A 259 16.34 7.68 18.34
N SER A 260 15.79 6.76 19.13
CA SER A 260 14.40 6.31 18.96
C SER A 260 13.40 7.43 19.25
N LEU A 261 13.71 8.31 20.20
CA LEU A 261 12.90 9.49 20.49
C LEU A 261 12.87 10.45 19.29
N LEU A 262 14.02 10.75 18.68
CA LEU A 262 14.10 11.58 17.48
C LEU A 262 13.31 10.98 16.31
N ILE A 263 13.46 9.67 16.08
CA ILE A 263 12.71 8.96 15.04
C ILE A 263 11.20 9.06 15.29
N ALA A 264 10.76 8.82 16.54
CA ALA A 264 9.36 8.92 16.90
C ALA A 264 8.79 10.33 16.69
N THR A 265 9.51 11.37 17.14
CA THR A 265 9.11 12.78 16.95
C THR A 265 9.01 13.14 15.47
N LEU A 266 10.01 12.77 14.67
CA LEU A 266 9.98 13.00 13.22
C LEU A 266 8.81 12.27 12.55
N THR A 267 8.50 11.06 13.01
CA THR A 267 7.38 10.27 12.48
C THR A 267 6.05 10.93 12.84
N ILE A 268 5.87 11.41 14.07
CA ILE A 268 4.66 12.14 14.49
C ILE A 268 4.47 13.38 13.61
N ILE A 269 5.52 14.19 13.42
CA ILE A 269 5.46 15.38 12.56
C ILE A 269 5.08 14.97 11.12
N GLY A 270 5.74 13.95 10.58
CA GLY A 270 5.44 13.45 9.23
C GLY A 270 4.00 12.99 9.06
N VAL A 271 3.47 12.21 10.01
CA VAL A 271 2.08 11.74 9.99
C VAL A 271 1.09 12.91 10.10
N LEU A 272 1.39 13.93 10.91
CA LEU A 272 0.55 15.13 11.00
C LEU A 272 0.57 15.97 9.71
N VAL A 273 1.73 16.09 9.06
CA VAL A 273 1.83 16.75 7.74
C VAL A 273 1.02 15.99 6.70
N ILE A 274 1.12 14.65 6.68
CA ILE A 274 0.33 13.81 5.78
C ILE A 274 -1.17 13.96 6.05
N ALA A 275 -1.59 13.99 7.32
CA ALA A 275 -2.97 14.24 7.71
C ALA A 275 -3.47 15.60 7.23
N TYR A 276 -2.64 16.64 7.33
CA TYR A 276 -2.94 17.96 6.77
C TYR A 276 -3.05 17.94 5.24
N CYS A 277 -2.18 17.19 4.55
CA CYS A 277 -2.23 17.04 3.10
C CYS A 277 -3.45 16.24 2.61
N ALA A 278 -3.87 15.22 3.37
CA ALA A 278 -5.02 14.38 3.06
C ALA A 278 -6.35 15.14 3.04
N GLY A 279 -6.43 16.23 3.82
CA GLY A 279 -7.61 17.08 3.91
C GLY A 279 -8.76 16.45 4.74
N ILE A 280 -9.84 17.22 4.87
CA ILE A 280 -10.98 16.88 5.75
C ILE A 280 -12.13 16.21 4.96
N GLN A 281 -12.07 16.24 3.63
CA GLN A 281 -13.18 15.93 2.73
C GLN A 281 -13.81 14.53 2.98
N TYR A 282 -12.98 13.56 3.39
CA TYR A 282 -13.41 12.19 3.67
C TYR A 282 -13.25 11.78 5.14
N LEU A 283 -12.97 12.73 6.04
CA LEU A 283 -12.79 12.46 7.48
C LEU A 283 -14.00 11.76 8.08
N ILE A 284 -15.22 12.13 7.64
CA ILE A 284 -16.46 11.54 8.17
C ILE A 284 -16.56 10.04 7.83
N PHE A 285 -16.11 9.63 6.64
CA PHE A 285 -16.10 8.23 6.22
C PHE A 285 -15.02 7.43 6.96
N VAL A 286 -13.86 8.04 7.21
CA VAL A 286 -12.80 7.45 8.05
C VAL A 286 -13.30 7.24 9.48
N LEU A 287 -13.94 8.25 10.09
CA LEU A 287 -14.51 8.15 11.43
C LEU A 287 -15.62 7.09 11.49
N ALA A 288 -16.54 7.09 10.52
CA ALA A 288 -17.59 6.08 10.41
C ALA A 288 -17.01 4.66 10.34
N SER A 289 -15.91 4.47 9.59
CA SER A 289 -15.23 3.18 9.50
C SER A 289 -14.67 2.73 10.87
N TYR A 290 -14.09 3.64 11.65
CA TYR A 290 -13.66 3.32 13.01
C TYR A 290 -14.82 3.00 13.96
N LEU A 291 -15.94 3.70 13.84
CA LEU A 291 -17.14 3.44 14.64
C LEU A 291 -17.68 2.02 14.43
N ILE A 292 -17.62 1.49 13.19
CA ILE A 292 -18.01 0.10 12.88
C ILE A 292 -17.13 -0.91 13.62
N GLY A 293 -15.86 -0.58 13.90
CA GLY A 293 -14.95 -1.43 14.66
C GLY A 293 -15.31 -1.55 16.15
N ILE A 294 -15.99 -0.57 16.74
CA ILE A 294 -16.29 -0.53 18.18
C ILE A 294 -17.21 -1.69 18.61
N PRO A 295 -18.35 -1.97 17.94
CA PRO A 295 -19.19 -3.13 18.27
C PRO A 295 -18.43 -4.45 18.21
N VAL A 296 -17.57 -4.63 17.20
CA VAL A 296 -16.77 -5.85 17.01
C VAL A 296 -15.77 -6.03 18.16
N PHE A 297 -15.09 -4.95 18.56
CA PHE A 297 -14.20 -4.96 19.70
C PHE A 297 -14.92 -5.23 21.03
N ALA A 298 -16.08 -4.59 21.24
CA ALA A 298 -16.89 -4.79 22.44
C ALA A 298 -17.37 -6.25 22.54
N TYR A 299 -17.79 -6.86 21.43
CA TYR A 299 -18.14 -8.27 21.36
C TYR A 299 -16.94 -9.18 21.70
N SER A 300 -15.75 -8.89 21.15
CA SER A 300 -14.52 -9.63 21.47
C SER A 300 -14.19 -9.60 22.96
N ARG A 301 -14.28 -8.42 23.61
CA ARG A 301 -14.00 -8.27 25.04
C ARG A 301 -14.96 -9.06 25.92
N ARG A 302 -16.24 -9.16 25.53
CA ARG A 302 -17.21 -10.02 26.22
C ARG A 302 -16.83 -11.50 26.13
N GLN A 303 -16.41 -11.97 24.96
CA GLN A 303 -15.96 -13.36 24.78
C GLN A 303 -14.73 -13.68 25.62
N VAL A 304 -13.72 -12.80 25.63
CA VAL A 304 -12.50 -13.01 26.43
C VAL A 304 -12.83 -13.06 27.92
N ARG A 305 -13.72 -12.18 28.39
CA ARG A 305 -14.15 -12.16 29.79
C ARG A 305 -14.88 -13.45 30.19
N GLN A 306 -15.80 -13.94 29.37
CA GLN A 306 -16.51 -15.21 29.62
C GLN A 306 -15.55 -16.40 29.68
N VAL A 307 -14.54 -16.46 28.81
CA VAL A 307 -13.52 -17.52 28.87
C VAL A 307 -12.71 -17.44 30.16
N GLN A 308 -12.38 -16.24 30.63
CA GLN A 308 -11.67 -16.07 31.90
C GLN A 308 -12.53 -16.45 33.11
N GLU A 309 -13.82 -16.11 33.10
CA GLU A 309 -14.76 -16.46 34.17
C GLU A 309 -14.94 -17.99 34.27
N ASN A 310 -15.07 -18.69 33.14
CA ASN A 310 -15.18 -20.16 33.14
C ASN A 310 -13.91 -20.88 33.62
N ILE A 311 -12.71 -20.33 33.38
CA ILE A 311 -11.44 -20.91 33.88
C ILE A 311 -11.31 -20.77 35.41
N ILE A 312 -12.00 -19.81 36.02
CA ILE A 312 -11.96 -19.58 37.47
C ILE A 312 -12.99 -20.46 38.20
N GLU A 313 -14.03 -20.91 37.50
CA GLU A 313 -15.07 -21.80 38.04
C GLU A 313 -14.72 -23.30 37.94
N ASP A 314 -13.75 -23.69 37.10
CA ASP A 314 -13.19 -25.05 36.94
C ASP A 314 -11.90 -25.26 37.77
#